data_AF-A0A258V558-F1
#
_entry.id   AF-A0A258V558-F1
#
_cell.length_a   1.000
_cell.length_b   1.000
_cell.length_c   1.000
_cell.angle_alpha   90.00
_cell.angle_beta   90.00
_cell.angle_gamma   90.00
#
_symmetry.space_group_name_H-M   'P 1'
#
loop_
_entity.id
_entity.type
_entity.pdbx_description
1 polymer ?
#
loop_
_entity_poly.entity_id
_entity_poly.type
_entity_poly.pdbx_seq_one_letter_code
_entity_poly.pdbx_strand_id
1 'polypeptide(L)' 'MEKQIAKRIIDAVMALDPLLGEIDLAISEVSNEAERKALALKLGEIFYQLSEGFINPICREYPDLAVRD' A
#
# COMPACT_ATOMS: atom_id res chain seq x y z
N MET A 1 11.96 -1.31 16.94
CA MET A 1 10.74 -2.13 17.26
C MET A 1 11.17 -3.56 17.57
N GLU A 2 10.31 -4.54 17.89
CA GLU A 2 10.71 -5.96 17.79
C GLU A 2 10.50 -6.46 16.36
N LYS A 3 11.45 -7.22 15.81
CA LYS A 3 11.40 -7.69 14.41
C LYS A 3 10.13 -8.48 14.09
N GLN A 4 9.61 -9.26 15.04
CA GLN A 4 8.36 -10.01 14.87
C GLN A 4 7.15 -9.08 14.70
N ILE A 5 7.13 -7.97 15.43
CA ILE A 5 6.07 -6.95 15.30
C ILE A 5 6.21 -6.25 13.94
N ALA A 6 7.43 -5.90 13.55
CA ALA A 6 7.72 -5.29 12.25
C ALA A 6 7.24 -6.18 11.08
N LYS A 7 7.53 -7.48 11.15
CA LYS A 7 7.06 -8.47 10.17
C LYS A 7 5.53 -8.51 10.10
N ARG A 8 4.84 -8.56 11.25
CA ARG A 8 3.37 -8.55 11.29
C ARG A 8 2.76 -7.30 10.64
N ILE A 9 3.40 -6.15 10.79
CA ILE A 9 2.96 -4.90 10.14
C ILE A 9 3.14 -5.00 8.62
N ILE A 10 4.31 -5.42 8.15
CA ILE A 10 4.57 -5.62 6.71
C ILE A 10 3.58 -6.60 6.11
N ASP A 11 3.41 -7.78 6.72
CA ASP A 11 2.48 -8.80 6.24
C ASP A 11 1.04 -8.25 6.14
N ALA A 12 0.59 -7.47 7.13
CA ALA A 12 -0.73 -6.85 7.12
C ALA A 12 -0.87 -5.76 6.04
N VAL A 13 0.15 -4.92 5.83
CA VAL A 13 0.16 -3.92 4.75
C VAL A 13 0.15 -4.58 3.38
N MET A 14 0.94 -5.63 3.19
CA MET A 14 0.98 -6.41 1.95
C MET A 14 -0.33 -7.14 1.68
N ALA A 15 -1.06 -7.56 2.72
CA ALA A 15 -2.38 -8.16 2.56
C ALA A 15 -3.44 -7.17 2.04
N LEU A 16 -3.18 -5.86 2.07
CA LEU A 16 -4.06 -4.85 1.46
C LEU A 16 -3.88 -4.76 -0.05
N ASP A 17 -2.76 -5.20 -0.61
CA ASP A 17 -2.43 -5.04 -2.04
C ASP A 17 -3.55 -5.54 -2.98
N PRO A 18 -4.15 -6.74 -2.78
CA PRO A 18 -5.27 -7.17 -3.62
C PRO A 18 -6.51 -6.28 -3.48
N LEU A 19 -6.81 -5.80 -2.27
CA LEU A 19 -7.96 -4.93 -2.01
C LEU A 19 -7.77 -3.54 -2.62
N LEU A 20 -6.54 -3.01 -2.62
CA LEU A 20 -6.21 -1.76 -3.30
C LEU A 20 -6.33 -1.93 -4.82
N GLY A 21 -5.97 -3.12 -5.36
CA GLY A 21 -6.22 -3.47 -6.75
C GLY A 21 -7.71 -3.52 -7.10
N GLU A 22 -8.56 -4.08 -6.24
CA GLU A 22 -10.02 -4.06 -6.42
C GLU A 22 -10.58 -2.63 -6.44
N ILE A 23 -10.04 -1.74 -5.58
CA ILE A 23 -10.42 -0.32 -5.58
C ILE A 23 -9.99 0.35 -6.89
N ASP A 24 -8.78 0.09 -7.40
CA ASP A 24 -8.32 0.64 -8.68
C ASP A 24 -9.22 0.21 -9.85
N LEU A 25 -9.62 -1.07 -9.88
CA LEU A 25 -10.57 -1.59 -10.86
C LEU A 25 -11.91 -0.87 -10.77
N ALA A 26 -12.47 -0.70 -9.57
CA ALA A 26 -13.73 0.03 -9.38
C ALA A 26 -13.62 1.50 -9.81
N ILE A 27 -12.49 2.17 -9.53
CA ILE A 27 -12.21 3.53 -9.98
C ILE A 27 -12.17 3.59 -11.52
N SER A 28 -11.60 2.57 -12.17
CA SER A 28 -11.51 2.51 -13.64
C SER A 28 -12.88 2.48 -14.33
N GLU A 29 -13.91 1.96 -13.66
CA GLU A 29 -15.29 1.88 -14.15
C GLU A 29 -16.07 3.19 -13.99
N VAL A 30 -15.53 4.20 -13.29
CA VAL A 30 -16.17 5.51 -13.10
C VAL A 30 -16.22 6.27 -14.42
N SER A 31 -17.42 6.53 -14.91
CA SER A 31 -17.67 7.22 -16.19
C SER A 31 -17.21 8.67 -16.21
N ASN A 32 -17.36 9.39 -15.09
CA ASN A 32 -16.94 10.79 -15.00
C ASN A 32 -15.42 10.88 -14.87
N GLU A 33 -14.74 11.47 -15.86
CA GLU A 33 -13.28 11.57 -15.89
C GLU A 33 -12.70 12.38 -14.72
N ALA A 34 -13.35 13.48 -14.33
CA ALA A 34 -12.86 14.32 -13.24
C ALA A 34 -12.94 13.60 -11.90
N GLU A 35 -14.04 12.88 -11.66
CA GLU A 35 -14.23 12.05 -10.47
C GLU A 35 -13.26 10.87 -10.45
N ARG A 36 -13.11 10.15 -11.56
CA ARG A 36 -12.13 9.06 -11.71
C ARG A 36 -10.71 9.51 -11.38
N LYS A 37 -10.28 10.67 -11.92
CA LYS A 37 -8.95 11.24 -11.61
C LYS A 37 -8.81 11.60 -10.13
N ALA A 38 -9.84 12.20 -9.53
CA ALA A 38 -9.81 12.54 -8.11
C ALA A 38 -9.68 11.30 -7.22
N LEU A 39 -10.39 10.23 -7.53
CA LEU A 39 -10.30 8.95 -6.81
C LEU A 39 -8.95 8.27 -7.03
N ALA A 40 -8.42 8.23 -8.27
CA ALA A 40 -7.11 7.67 -8.56
C ALA A 40 -5.99 8.40 -7.80
N LEU A 41 -6.07 9.74 -7.69
CA LEU A 41 -5.15 10.53 -6.86
C LEU A 41 -5.22 10.13 -5.39
N LYS A 42 -6.43 9.93 -4.85
CA LYS A 42 -6.62 9.48 -3.46
C LYS A 42 -6.06 8.08 -3.22
N LEU A 43 -6.24 7.16 -4.17
CA LEU A 43 -5.63 5.84 -4.10
C LEU A 43 -4.10 5.93 -4.11
N GLY A 44 -3.53 6.79 -4.96
CA GLY A 44 -2.10 7.06 -4.98
C GLY A 44 -1.56 7.62 -3.66
N GLU A 45 -2.29 8.53 -3.01
CA GLU A 45 -1.96 9.05 -1.67
C GLU A 45 -1.90 7.91 -0.62
N ILE A 46 -2.83 6.94 -0.69
CA ILE A 46 -2.84 5.77 0.20
C ILE A 46 -1.60 4.90 -0.03
N PHE A 47 -1.27 4.58 -1.28
CA PHE A 47 -0.04 3.82 -1.61
C PHE A 47 1.21 4.50 -1.08
N TYR A 48 1.31 5.83 -1.25
CA TYR A 48 2.42 6.60 -0.73
C TYR A 48 2.50 6.53 0.81
N GLN A 49 1.36 6.70 1.50
CA GLN A 49 1.30 6.61 2.96
C GLN A 49 1.68 5.22 3.48
N LEU A 50 1.24 4.15 2.82
CA LEU A 50 1.61 2.79 3.21
C LEU A 50 3.11 2.54 3.00
N SER A 51 3.64 2.99 1.86
CA SER A 51 5.03 2.80 1.49
C SER A 51 5.98 3.60 2.38
N GLU A 52 5.79 4.91 2.49
CA GLU A 52 6.67 5.78 3.26
C GLU A 52 6.39 5.72 4.77
N GLY A 53 5.15 5.43 5.17
CA GLY A 53 4.74 5.40 6.57
C GLY A 53 5.06 4.08 7.28
N PHE A 54 5.00 2.95 6.57
CA PHE A 54 5.22 1.63 7.16
C PHE A 54 6.35 0.86 6.48
N ILE A 55 6.27 0.65 5.16
CA ILE A 55 7.16 -0.29 4.46
C ILE A 55 8.62 0.20 4.50
N ASN A 56 8.90 1.39 4.01
CA ASN A 56 10.25 1.92 3.88
C ASN A 56 10.97 2.08 5.23
N PRO A 57 10.35 2.63 6.29
CA PRO A 57 10.98 2.68 7.61
C PRO A 57 11.32 1.30 8.15
N ILE A 58 10.39 0.34 8.04
CA ILE A 58 10.59 -1.02 8.54
C ILE A 58 11.68 -1.75 7.76
N CYS A 59 11.67 -1.64 6.43
CA CYS A 59 12.69 -2.27 5.58
C CYS A 59 14.07 -1.64 5.75
N ARG A 60 14.17 -0.35 6.12
CA ARG A 60 15.45 0.26 6.49
C ARG A 60 16.00 -0.28 7.81
N GLU A 61 15.14 -0.53 8.80
CA GLU A 61 15.52 -1.11 10.10
C GLU A 61 15.79 -2.62 10.00
N TYR A 62 15.04 -3.34 9.16
CA TYR A 62 15.12 -4.79 8.94
C TYR A 62 15.16 -5.12 7.44
N PRO A 63 16.34 -5.01 6.79
CA PRO A 63 16.47 -5.19 5.33
C PRO A 63 16.03 -6.55 4.80
N ASP A 64 16.10 -7.58 5.63
CA ASP A 64 15.67 -8.93 5.24
C ASP A 64 14.14 -9.08 5.10
N LEU A 65 13.37 -8.12 5.61
CA LEU A 65 11.91 -8.06 5.38
C LEU A 65 11.54 -7.44 4.02
N ALA A 66 12.50 -6.85 3.30
CA ALA A 66 12.26 -6.25 1.98
C ALA A 66 12.23 -7.27 0.84
N VAL A 67 12.74 -8.49 1.07
CA VAL A 67 12.87 -9.53 0.07
C VAL A 67 11.69 -10.50 0.21
N ARG A 68 10.89 -10.63 -0.84
CA ARG A 68 9.93 -11.74 -0.97
C ARG A 68 10.68 -12.98 -1.42
N ASP A 69 10.51 -14.09 -0.69
CA ASP A 69 10.67 -15.44 -1.23
C ASP A 69 9.54 -15.74 -2.23
#